data_AF-A0A962EQH2-F1
#
_entry.id   AF-A0A962EQH2-F1
#
_cell.length_a   1.000
_cell.length_b   1.000
_cell.length_c   1.000
_cell.angle_alpha   90.00
_cell.angle_beta   90.00
_cell.angle_gamma   90.00
#
_symmetry.space_group_name_H-M   'P 1'
#
loop_
_entity.id
_entity.type
_entity.pdbx_description
1 polymer ?
#
loop_
_entity_poly.entity_id
_entity_poly.type
_entity_poly.pdbx_seq_one_letter_code
_entity_poly.pdbx_strand_id
1 'polypeptide(L)'
;MMTPTHMLVAAGVATRRWMAGGLIAIAFFSGFLPDLPMLVMVIWARWTGFSGNMWDAPDGLYWSTPWQTAISATHSFPVWGAVFCLGLYLFYRNRGSKWALALMVLGAGAFVHSLFDFPVHTSDAHAHFWPFSNWRFISGVSYYEPQHYGNIVSKIEIVIGAAMVVLIFRRFRSWWVRGFGLFLCLPYVLELVPREWLFRLHQILF
;
A
#
# COMPACT_ATOMS: atom_id res chain seq x y z
N MET A 1 -5.40 2.91 -3.56
CA MET A 1 -4.74 4.22 -3.34
C MET A 1 -3.27 4.05 -3.70
N MET A 2 -2.43 5.07 -3.61
CA MET A 2 -0.99 4.88 -3.80
C MET A 2 -0.35 4.20 -2.58
N THR A 3 0.58 3.29 -2.86
CA THR A 3 1.36 2.56 -1.87
C THR A 3 1.95 3.42 -0.75
N PRO A 4 2.52 4.62 -1.00
CA PRO A 4 3.06 5.44 0.08
C PRO A 4 2.00 5.88 1.09
N THR A 5 0.75 6.14 0.68
CA THR A 5 -0.33 6.45 1.63
C THR A 5 -0.60 5.25 2.52
N HIS A 6 -0.69 4.05 1.94
CA HIS A 6 -0.92 2.84 2.72
C HIS A 6 0.18 2.59 3.74
N MET A 7 1.44 2.79 3.37
CA MET A 7 2.58 2.68 4.29
C MET A 7 2.47 3.68 5.45
N LEU A 8 2.13 4.94 5.16
CA LEU A 8 1.93 6.00 6.16
C LEU A 8 0.76 5.68 7.11
N VAL A 9 -0.38 5.26 6.56
CA VAL A 9 -1.58 4.87 7.31
C VAL A 9 -1.30 3.64 8.17
N ALA A 10 -0.65 2.61 7.64
CA ALA A 10 -0.29 1.41 8.39
C ALA A 10 0.61 1.75 9.59
N ALA A 11 1.66 2.54 9.40
CA ALA A 11 2.50 3.03 10.51
C ALA A 11 1.70 3.85 11.52
N GLY A 12 0.83 4.75 11.04
CA GLY A 12 0.00 5.62 11.86
C GLY A 12 -1.11 4.90 12.64
N VAL A 13 -1.65 3.80 12.13
CA VAL A 13 -2.78 3.08 12.75
C VAL A 13 -2.27 1.91 13.60
N ALA A 14 -1.35 1.11 13.07
CA ALA A 14 -0.92 -0.14 13.69
C ALA A 14 0.13 0.03 14.82
N THR A 15 0.71 1.24 14.99
CA THR A 15 1.77 1.45 16.00
C THR A 15 1.57 2.66 16.90
N ARG A 16 2.35 2.70 17.99
CA ARG A 16 2.29 3.70 19.06
C ARG A 16 3.70 4.14 19.46
N ARG A 17 3.82 5.33 20.06
CA ARG A 17 5.11 6.00 20.37
C ARG A 17 6.06 5.19 21.27
N TRP A 18 5.53 4.27 22.08
CA TRP A 18 6.30 3.43 23.01
C TRP A 18 6.77 2.11 22.37
N MET A 19 6.35 1.82 21.14
CA MET A 19 6.75 0.59 20.45
C MET A 19 8.16 0.73 19.89
N ALA A 20 8.90 -0.38 19.87
CA ALA A 20 10.25 -0.43 19.34
C ALA A 20 10.29 -0.04 17.85
N GLY A 21 11.40 0.57 17.42
CA GLY A 21 11.57 1.00 16.03
C GLY A 21 11.34 -0.12 15.00
N GLY A 22 11.76 -1.35 15.30
CA GLY A 22 11.51 -2.50 14.43
C GLY A 22 10.02 -2.77 14.17
N LEU A 23 9.14 -2.55 15.16
CA LEU A 23 7.69 -2.70 14.97
C LEU A 23 7.11 -1.59 14.09
N ILE A 24 7.66 -0.38 14.18
CA ILE A 24 7.28 0.74 13.30
C ILE A 24 7.73 0.43 11.87
N ALA A 25 8.92 -0.14 11.68
CA ALA A 25 9.39 -0.57 10.37
C ALA A 25 8.51 -1.68 9.78
N ILE A 26 8.11 -2.66 10.59
CA ILE A 26 7.15 -3.70 10.19
C ILE A 26 5.82 -3.07 9.77
N ALA A 27 5.34 -2.04 10.47
CA ALA A 27 4.10 -1.37 10.09
C ALA A 27 4.20 -0.65 8.75
N PHE A 28 5.28 0.10 8.49
CA PHE A 28 5.52 0.67 7.16
C PHE A 28 5.57 -0.42 6.09
N PHE A 29 6.32 -1.50 6.34
CA PHE A 29 6.43 -2.61 5.41
C PHE A 29 5.08 -3.30 5.17
N SER A 30 4.25 -3.44 6.19
CA SER A 30 2.93 -4.06 6.06
C SER A 30 1.97 -3.28 5.16
N GLY A 31 2.08 -1.95 5.10
CA GLY A 31 1.31 -1.14 4.15
C GLY A 31 1.91 -1.11 2.74
N PHE A 32 3.08 -1.73 2.52
CA PHE A 32 3.68 -1.93 1.21
C PHE A 32 3.45 -3.36 0.69
N LEU A 33 3.33 -4.31 1.61
CA LEU A 33 3.32 -5.74 1.34
C LEU A 33 2.20 -6.18 0.38
N PRO A 34 0.97 -5.64 0.43
CA PRO A 34 -0.07 -5.94 -0.55
C PRO A 34 0.33 -5.65 -2.01
N ASP A 35 1.05 -4.55 -2.24
CA ASP A 35 1.47 -4.09 -3.56
C ASP A 35 2.77 -4.75 -4.06
N LEU A 36 3.49 -5.45 -3.17
CA LEU A 36 4.76 -6.09 -3.50
C LEU A 36 4.71 -6.99 -4.76
N PRO A 37 3.66 -7.79 -5.03
CA PRO A 37 3.59 -8.57 -6.26
C PRO A 37 3.65 -7.72 -7.52
N MET A 38 3.06 -6.52 -7.53
CA MET A 38 3.13 -5.62 -8.69
C MET A 38 4.54 -5.10 -8.90
N LEU A 39 5.26 -4.74 -7.83
CA LEU A 39 6.67 -4.35 -7.93
C LEU A 39 7.53 -5.50 -8.47
N VAL A 40 7.33 -6.71 -7.93
CA VAL A 40 8.05 -7.91 -8.39
C VAL A 40 7.76 -8.19 -9.87
N MET A 41 6.51 -8.03 -10.30
CA MET A 41 6.11 -8.17 -11.71
C MET A 41 6.87 -7.20 -12.61
N VAL A 42 6.92 -5.91 -12.22
CA VAL A 42 7.63 -4.89 -13.00
C VAL A 42 9.12 -5.20 -13.07
N ILE A 43 9.76 -5.56 -11.95
CA ILE A 43 11.18 -5.94 -11.92
C ILE A 43 11.43 -7.15 -12.81
N TRP A 44 10.60 -8.18 -12.69
CA TRP A 44 10.71 -9.41 -13.49
C TRP A 44 10.57 -9.10 -14.98
N ALA A 45 9.58 -8.31 -15.38
CA ALA A 45 9.35 -7.94 -16.77
C ALA A 45 10.54 -7.16 -17.34
N ARG A 46 11.12 -6.24 -16.56
CA ARG A 46 12.32 -5.49 -16.98
C ARG A 46 13.54 -6.40 -17.10
N TRP A 47 13.74 -7.30 -16.14
CA TRP A 47 14.86 -8.24 -16.14
C TRP A 47 14.82 -9.17 -17.36
N THR A 48 13.63 -9.66 -17.72
CA THR A 48 13.47 -10.61 -18.84
C THR A 48 13.37 -9.95 -20.20
N GLY A 49 13.36 -8.61 -20.25
CA GLY A 49 13.16 -7.86 -21.50
C GLY A 49 11.73 -7.99 -22.06
N PHE A 50 10.74 -8.25 -21.19
CA PHE A 50 9.34 -8.31 -21.60
C PHE A 50 8.89 -6.97 -22.20
N SER A 51 8.42 -7.03 -23.44
CA SER A 51 7.99 -5.86 -24.24
C SER A 51 6.49 -5.86 -24.57
N GLY A 52 5.73 -6.82 -24.03
CA GLY A 52 4.29 -6.93 -24.25
C GLY A 52 3.47 -5.96 -23.39
N ASN A 53 2.14 -6.09 -23.49
CA ASN A 53 1.20 -5.36 -22.65
C ASN A 53 1.41 -5.74 -21.17
N MET A 54 1.71 -4.77 -20.31
CA MET A 54 1.97 -5.01 -18.89
C MET A 54 0.70 -4.85 -18.04
N TRP A 55 -0.22 -3.95 -18.41
CA TRP A 55 -1.26 -3.45 -17.50
C TRP A 55 -2.68 -3.59 -18.06
N ASP A 56 -2.88 -3.35 -19.35
CA ASP A 56 -4.23 -3.20 -19.90
C ASP A 56 -4.95 -4.55 -19.98
N ALA A 57 -6.23 -4.56 -19.64
CA ALA A 57 -7.04 -5.77 -19.71
C ALA A 57 -7.44 -6.11 -21.17
N PRO A 58 -7.72 -7.39 -21.48
CA PRO A 58 -7.68 -8.55 -20.60
C PRO A 58 -6.34 -9.30 -20.61
N ASP A 59 -5.42 -8.95 -21.51
CA ASP A 59 -4.23 -9.73 -21.87
C ASP A 59 -2.94 -9.21 -21.25
N GLY A 60 -2.99 -8.07 -20.54
CA GLY A 60 -1.83 -7.51 -19.85
C GLY A 60 -1.24 -8.49 -18.83
N LEU A 61 0.07 -8.42 -18.65
CA LEU A 61 0.81 -9.25 -17.69
C LEU A 61 0.17 -9.22 -16.28
N TYR A 62 -0.29 -8.04 -15.84
CA TYR A 62 -1.05 -7.84 -14.60
C TYR A 62 -2.28 -8.74 -14.46
N TRP A 63 -2.96 -9.07 -15.57
CA TRP A 63 -4.18 -9.88 -15.61
C TRP A 63 -3.92 -11.39 -15.72
N SER A 64 -2.65 -11.78 -15.86
CA SER A 64 -2.25 -13.18 -16.01
C SER A 64 -1.91 -13.87 -14.69
N THR A 65 -1.97 -15.20 -14.69
CA THR A 65 -1.38 -16.05 -13.65
C THR A 65 0.14 -16.14 -13.88
N PRO A 66 1.00 -16.01 -12.84
CA PRO A 66 0.70 -16.06 -11.41
C PRO A 66 0.37 -14.71 -10.74
N TRP A 67 0.48 -13.59 -11.45
CA TRP A 67 0.38 -12.24 -10.86
C TRP A 67 -0.98 -11.95 -10.23
N GLN A 68 -2.08 -12.27 -10.90
CA GLN A 68 -3.44 -12.11 -10.33
C GLN A 68 -3.65 -12.92 -9.05
N THR A 69 -3.11 -14.14 -8.99
CA THR A 69 -3.20 -14.99 -7.79
C THR A 69 -2.43 -14.36 -6.63
N ALA A 70 -1.21 -13.87 -6.89
CA ALA A 70 -0.41 -13.21 -5.87
C ALA A 70 -1.10 -11.93 -5.37
N ILE A 71 -1.59 -11.08 -6.28
CA ILE A 71 -2.30 -9.84 -5.94
C ILE A 71 -3.56 -10.13 -5.13
N SER A 72 -4.36 -11.12 -5.52
CA SER A 72 -5.57 -11.51 -4.79
C SER A 72 -5.24 -12.03 -3.38
N ALA A 73 -4.18 -12.83 -3.25
CA ALA A 73 -3.73 -13.31 -1.94
C ALA A 73 -3.22 -12.19 -1.05
N THR A 74 -2.50 -11.20 -1.60
CA THR A 74 -1.92 -10.10 -0.84
C THR A 74 -2.88 -8.94 -0.58
N HIS A 75 -4.08 -8.92 -1.19
CA HIS A 75 -5.17 -7.99 -0.87
C HIS A 75 -6.34 -8.65 -0.12
N SER A 76 -6.15 -9.89 0.33
CA SER A 76 -7.22 -10.70 0.93
C SER A 76 -7.52 -10.31 2.39
N PHE A 77 -8.77 -9.97 2.66
CA PHE A 77 -9.27 -9.77 4.03
C PHE A 77 -9.16 -11.04 4.86
N PRO A 78 -9.57 -12.24 4.38
CA PRO A 78 -9.39 -13.45 5.15
C PRO A 78 -7.92 -13.73 5.51
N VAL A 79 -6.98 -13.53 4.57
CA VAL A 79 -5.55 -13.79 4.80
C VAL A 79 -5.01 -12.84 5.88
N TRP A 80 -5.16 -11.53 5.72
CA TRP A 80 -4.62 -10.57 6.68
C TRP A 80 -5.36 -10.56 8.02
N GLY A 81 -6.67 -10.81 7.99
CA GLY A 81 -7.46 -11.02 9.20
C GLY A 81 -6.98 -12.24 9.99
N ALA A 82 -6.70 -13.36 9.32
CA ALA A 82 -6.13 -14.54 9.96
C ALA A 82 -4.73 -14.27 10.54
N VAL A 83 -3.85 -13.57 9.81
CA VAL A 83 -2.53 -13.17 10.30
C VAL A 83 -2.63 -12.29 11.55
N PHE A 84 -3.52 -11.30 11.53
CA PHE A 84 -3.79 -10.43 12.68
C PHE A 84 -4.31 -11.23 13.90
N CYS A 85 -5.34 -12.07 13.69
CA CYS A 85 -5.92 -12.91 14.73
C CYS A 85 -4.92 -13.91 15.32
N LEU A 86 -4.05 -14.50 14.48
CA LEU A 86 -2.97 -15.37 14.93
C LEU A 86 -1.95 -14.60 15.78
N GLY A 87 -1.56 -13.40 15.36
CA GLY A 87 -0.70 -12.51 16.15
C GLY A 87 -1.30 -12.18 17.51
N LEU A 88 -2.58 -11.82 17.54
CA LEU A 88 -3.32 -11.53 18.77
C LEU A 88 -3.41 -12.75 19.70
N TYR A 89 -3.75 -13.92 19.15
CA TYR A 89 -3.82 -15.17 19.89
C TYR A 89 -2.48 -15.53 20.53
N LEU A 90 -1.39 -15.48 19.76
CA LEU A 90 -0.04 -15.77 20.25
C LEU A 90 0.43 -14.74 21.26
N PHE A 91 -0.01 -13.48 21.15
CA PHE A 91 0.35 -12.43 22.08
C PHE A 91 -0.21 -12.71 23.47
N TYR A 92 -1.49 -13.09 23.55
CA TYR A 92 -2.11 -13.50 24.81
C TYR A 92 -1.55 -14.82 25.35
N ARG A 93 -1.39 -15.83 24.48
CA ARG A 93 -0.87 -17.15 24.88
C ARG A 93 0.57 -17.06 25.43
N ASN A 94 1.41 -16.24 24.82
CA ASN A 94 2.84 -16.13 25.16
C ASN A 94 3.16 -14.89 26.01
N ARG A 95 2.19 -14.39 26.79
CA ARG A 95 2.34 -13.27 27.75
C ARG A 95 3.08 -12.04 27.19
N GLY A 96 2.69 -11.61 26.00
CA GLY A 96 3.23 -10.39 25.39
C GLY A 96 4.48 -10.58 24.52
N SER A 97 4.63 -11.76 23.90
CA SER A 97 5.75 -12.05 22.98
C SER A 97 5.93 -10.97 21.91
N LYS A 98 7.17 -10.51 21.74
CA LYS A 98 7.53 -9.49 20.72
C LYS A 98 7.26 -9.97 19.30
N TRP A 99 7.45 -11.26 19.01
CA TRP A 99 7.16 -11.85 17.71
C TRP A 99 5.65 -11.90 17.41
N ALA A 100 4.84 -12.19 18.42
CA ALA A 100 3.40 -12.16 18.28
C ALA A 100 2.89 -10.73 18.02
N LEU A 101 3.48 -9.74 18.71
CA LEU A 101 3.19 -8.33 18.46
C LEU A 101 3.60 -7.90 17.05
N ALA A 102 4.76 -8.34 16.56
CA ALA A 102 5.19 -8.10 15.18
C ALA A 102 4.20 -8.66 14.15
N LEU A 103 3.74 -9.90 14.35
CA LEU A 103 2.76 -10.54 13.47
C LEU A 103 1.41 -9.81 13.48
N MET A 104 0.98 -9.35 14.66
CA MET A 104 -0.24 -8.56 14.82
C MET A 104 -0.13 -7.22 14.10
N VAL A 105 1.00 -6.51 14.20
CA VAL A 105 1.25 -5.25 13.47
C VAL A 105 1.27 -5.48 11.96
N LEU A 106 1.93 -6.55 11.51
CA LEU A 106 1.99 -6.94 10.10
C LEU A 106 0.58 -7.20 9.54
N GLY A 107 -0.21 -8.03 10.22
CA GLY A 107 -1.59 -8.32 9.82
C GLY A 107 -2.47 -7.08 9.84
N ALA A 108 -2.36 -6.24 10.88
CA ALA A 108 -3.16 -5.02 11.00
C ALA A 108 -2.88 -4.04 9.85
N GLY A 109 -1.61 -3.77 9.53
CA GLY A 109 -1.28 -2.79 8.50
C GLY A 109 -1.66 -3.25 7.10
N ALA A 110 -1.43 -4.52 6.75
CA ALA A 110 -1.82 -5.07 5.46
C ALA A 110 -3.34 -5.26 5.31
N PHE A 111 -4.04 -5.55 6.42
CA PHE A 111 -5.50 -5.52 6.44
C PHE A 111 -6.05 -4.11 6.20
N VAL A 112 -5.46 -3.10 6.87
CA VAL A 112 -5.84 -1.70 6.68
C VAL A 112 -5.56 -1.24 5.25
N HIS A 113 -4.43 -1.62 4.65
CA HIS A 113 -4.18 -1.40 3.22
C HIS A 113 -5.35 -1.89 2.37
N SER A 114 -5.67 -3.18 2.50
CA SER A 114 -6.73 -3.83 1.72
C SER A 114 -8.09 -3.15 1.94
N LEU A 115 -8.34 -2.66 3.16
CA LEU A 115 -9.60 -1.99 3.52
C LEU A 115 -9.75 -0.63 2.84
N PHE A 116 -8.64 0.11 2.72
CA PHE A 116 -8.63 1.41 2.03
C PHE A 116 -8.72 1.27 0.51
N ASP A 117 -8.24 0.16 -0.04
CA ASP A 117 -8.36 -0.16 -1.47
C ASP A 117 -9.77 -0.60 -1.85
N PHE A 118 -10.41 -1.42 -1.03
CA PHE A 118 -11.72 -1.99 -1.32
C PHE A 118 -12.75 -1.01 -1.94
N PRO A 119 -12.96 0.20 -1.42
CA PRO A 119 -13.94 1.13 -1.98
C PRO A 119 -13.46 1.97 -3.17
N VAL A 120 -12.20 1.86 -3.60
CA VAL A 120 -11.60 2.77 -4.60
C VAL A 120 -11.02 2.06 -5.83
N HIS A 121 -11.41 0.81 -6.08
CA HIS A 121 -11.08 0.11 -7.32
C HIS A 121 -12.34 -0.16 -8.15
N THR A 122 -12.23 0.14 -9.44
CA THR A 122 -13.33 -0.01 -10.41
C THR A 122 -12.95 -1.08 -11.42
N SER A 123 -12.21 -0.72 -12.47
CA SER A 123 -11.83 -1.66 -13.52
C SER A 123 -10.78 -2.68 -13.07
N ASP A 124 -10.00 -2.35 -12.04
CA ASP A 124 -8.87 -3.10 -11.50
C ASP A 124 -9.14 -3.79 -10.15
N ALA A 125 -10.42 -3.94 -9.78
CA ALA A 125 -10.83 -4.47 -8.48
C ALA A 125 -10.21 -5.85 -8.13
N HIS A 126 -9.73 -5.96 -6.89
CA HIS A 126 -9.13 -7.19 -6.37
C HIS A 126 -10.17 -8.15 -5.79
N ALA A 127 -9.83 -9.45 -5.79
CA ALA A 127 -10.62 -10.48 -5.12
C ALA A 127 -10.30 -10.51 -3.62
N HIS A 128 -10.80 -9.52 -2.87
CA HIS A 128 -10.52 -9.35 -1.44
C HIS A 128 -10.98 -10.51 -0.55
N PHE A 129 -11.81 -11.43 -1.04
CA PHE A 129 -12.28 -12.61 -0.31
C PHE A 129 -11.59 -13.92 -0.72
N TRP A 130 -10.52 -13.85 -1.53
CA TRP A 130 -9.68 -15.01 -1.84
C TRP A 130 -9.11 -15.62 -0.55
N PRO A 131 -8.98 -16.96 -0.39
CA PRO A 131 -9.26 -18.01 -1.37
C PRO A 131 -10.71 -18.51 -1.34
N PHE A 132 -11.59 -17.93 -0.51
CA PHE A 132 -12.96 -18.39 -0.37
C PHE A 132 -13.87 -17.95 -1.53
N SER A 133 -13.56 -16.81 -2.15
CA SER A 133 -14.29 -16.29 -3.30
C SER A 133 -13.41 -15.43 -4.19
N ASN A 134 -13.59 -15.56 -5.50
CA ASN A 134 -13.00 -14.67 -6.51
C ASN A 134 -13.88 -13.44 -6.80
N TRP A 135 -14.94 -13.23 -6.01
CA TRP A 135 -15.80 -12.06 -6.14
C TRP A 135 -15.01 -10.77 -5.93
N ARG A 136 -15.27 -9.79 -6.79
CA ARG A 136 -14.64 -8.47 -6.80
C ARG A 136 -15.71 -7.42 -6.55
N PHE A 137 -15.45 -6.49 -5.64
CA PHE A 137 -16.30 -5.34 -5.46
C PHE A 137 -15.93 -4.29 -6.51
N ILE A 138 -16.81 -4.10 -7.50
CA ILE A 138 -16.63 -3.07 -8.53
C ILE A 138 -17.18 -1.75 -7.98
N SER A 139 -16.29 -0.88 -7.48
CA SER A 139 -16.68 0.41 -6.94
C SER A 139 -17.03 1.39 -8.07
N GLY A 140 -18.01 2.26 -7.83
CA GLY A 140 -18.27 3.43 -8.70
C GLY A 140 -17.23 4.56 -8.51
N VAL A 141 -16.29 4.38 -7.59
CA VAL A 141 -15.20 5.32 -7.28
C VAL A 141 -13.88 4.60 -7.53
N SER A 142 -12.99 5.25 -8.27
CA SER A 142 -11.62 4.80 -8.53
C SER A 142 -10.62 5.77 -7.90
N TYR A 143 -9.49 5.27 -7.44
CA TYR A 143 -8.39 6.13 -6.97
C TYR A 143 -7.59 6.77 -8.11
N TYR A 144 -7.69 6.26 -9.35
CA TYR A 144 -6.90 6.76 -10.48
C TYR A 144 -7.73 7.09 -11.72
N GLU A 145 -8.88 6.46 -11.96
CA GLU A 145 -9.67 6.69 -13.17
C GLU A 145 -10.44 8.03 -13.09
N PRO A 146 -10.18 9.01 -13.96
CA PRO A 146 -10.85 10.31 -13.89
C PRO A 146 -12.38 10.23 -14.08
N GLN A 147 -12.84 9.24 -14.86
CA GLN A 147 -14.26 8.99 -15.13
C GLN A 147 -15.00 8.48 -13.88
N HIS A 148 -14.27 7.94 -12.89
CA HIS A 148 -14.78 7.40 -11.64
C HIS A 148 -14.25 8.20 -10.44
N TYR A 149 -14.25 9.53 -10.53
CA TYR A 149 -13.82 10.45 -9.46
C TYR A 149 -12.34 10.36 -9.04
N GLY A 150 -11.45 9.72 -9.82
CA GLY A 150 -10.03 9.58 -9.51
C GLY A 150 -9.31 10.89 -9.18
N ASN A 151 -9.66 11.98 -9.89
CA ASN A 151 -9.10 13.32 -9.62
C ASN A 151 -9.50 13.90 -8.24
N ILE A 152 -10.63 13.45 -7.68
CA ILE A 152 -11.09 13.85 -6.34
C ILE A 152 -10.42 12.96 -5.31
N VAL A 153 -10.41 11.65 -5.55
CA VAL A 153 -9.80 10.67 -4.64
C VAL A 153 -8.31 10.93 -4.48
N SER A 154 -7.58 11.24 -5.56
CA SER A 154 -6.15 11.58 -5.48
C SER A 154 -5.89 12.82 -4.60
N LYS A 155 -6.73 13.85 -4.69
CA LYS A 155 -6.63 15.03 -3.80
C LYS A 155 -6.92 14.69 -2.34
N ILE A 156 -7.94 13.86 -2.09
CA ILE A 156 -8.24 13.35 -0.74
C ILE A 156 -7.04 12.54 -0.22
N GLU A 157 -6.43 11.73 -1.08
CA GLU A 157 -5.27 10.94 -0.76
C GLU A 157 -4.06 11.82 -0.36
N ILE A 158 -3.77 12.89 -1.10
CA ILE A 158 -2.73 13.87 -0.73
C ILE A 158 -2.99 14.43 0.68
N VAL A 159 -4.24 14.78 1.00
CA VAL A 159 -4.63 15.29 2.32
C VAL A 159 -4.42 14.22 3.40
N ILE A 160 -4.78 12.97 3.14
CA ILE A 160 -4.55 11.84 4.05
C ILE A 160 -3.04 11.64 4.27
N GLY A 161 -2.23 11.62 3.21
CA GLY A 161 -0.78 11.50 3.29
C GLY A 161 -0.16 12.60 4.15
N ALA A 162 -0.53 13.85 3.89
CA ALA A 162 -0.08 15.01 4.68
C ALA A 162 -0.50 14.90 6.16
N ALA A 163 -1.76 14.53 6.42
CA ALA A 163 -2.25 14.33 7.78
C ALA A 163 -1.50 13.19 8.51
N MET A 164 -1.17 12.10 7.81
CA MET A 164 -0.41 10.98 8.38
C MET A 164 1.04 11.38 8.68
N VAL A 165 1.68 12.20 7.84
CA VAL A 165 3.01 12.74 8.16
C VAL A 165 2.96 13.64 9.39
N VAL A 166 1.99 14.55 9.48
CA VAL A 166 1.82 15.38 10.69
C VAL A 166 1.63 14.50 11.93
N LEU A 167 0.80 13.46 11.82
CA LEU A 167 0.59 12.48 12.89
C LEU A 167 1.89 11.77 13.26
N ILE A 168 2.69 11.32 12.29
CA ILE A 168 3.99 10.67 12.51
C ILE A 168 4.95 11.61 13.24
N PHE A 169 5.03 12.87 12.82
CA PHE A 169 5.89 13.87 13.45
C PHE A 169 5.49 14.16 14.90
N ARG A 170 4.19 14.27 15.17
CA ARG A 170 3.66 14.48 16.52
C ARG A 170 3.84 13.25 17.41
N ARG A 171 3.73 12.05 16.84
CA ARG A 171 3.71 10.79 17.59
C ARG A 171 5.10 10.25 17.88
N PHE A 172 6.00 10.27 16.90
CA PHE A 172 7.30 9.63 16.98
C PHE A 172 8.41 10.67 17.06
N ARG A 173 9.39 10.47 17.96
CA ARG A 173 10.59 11.31 18.05
C ARG A 173 11.76 10.80 17.22
N SER A 174 11.71 9.55 16.78
CA SER A 174 12.77 8.94 15.97
C SER A 174 12.94 9.67 14.64
N TRP A 175 14.17 10.08 14.34
CA TRP A 175 14.51 10.81 13.12
C TRP A 175 14.30 9.95 11.86
N TRP A 176 14.62 8.65 11.91
CA TRP A 176 14.44 7.78 10.75
C TRP A 176 12.96 7.58 10.42
N VAL A 177 12.08 7.49 11.44
CA VAL A 177 10.63 7.34 11.24
C VAL A 177 10.07 8.58 10.55
N ARG A 178 10.49 9.76 11.01
CA ARG A 178 10.09 11.05 10.43
C ARG A 178 10.64 11.24 9.03
N GLY A 179 11.93 10.97 8.83
CA GLY A 179 12.60 11.08 7.55
C GLY A 179 12.00 10.12 6.51
N PHE A 180 11.74 8.88 6.90
CA PHE A 180 11.06 7.91 6.03
C PHE A 180 9.61 8.33 5.74
N GLY A 181 8.87 8.80 6.74
CA GLY A 181 7.53 9.35 6.52
C GLY A 181 7.52 10.54 5.54
N LEU A 182 8.49 11.45 5.62
CA LEU A 182 8.65 12.53 4.65
C LEU A 182 9.03 12.02 3.26
N PHE A 183 9.93 11.03 3.18
CA PHE A 183 10.33 10.42 1.92
C PHE A 183 9.13 9.82 1.17
N LEU A 184 8.21 9.18 1.90
CA LEU A 184 6.97 8.65 1.34
C LEU A 184 6.03 9.73 0.78
N CYS A 185 6.26 11.02 1.06
CA CYS A 185 5.49 12.10 0.46
C CYS A 185 6.03 12.60 -0.88
N LEU A 186 7.21 12.15 -1.33
CA LEU A 186 7.79 12.59 -2.59
C LEU A 186 6.85 12.41 -3.79
N PRO A 187 6.10 11.30 -3.94
CA PRO A 187 5.19 11.13 -5.08
C PRO A 187 4.11 12.21 -5.16
N TYR A 188 3.52 12.63 -4.03
CA TYR A 188 2.53 13.72 -4.02
C TYR A 188 3.15 15.06 -4.44
N VAL A 189 4.39 15.33 -4.04
CA VAL A 189 5.09 16.55 -4.48
C VAL A 189 5.24 16.54 -5.99
N LEU A 190 5.63 15.41 -6.58
CA LEU A 190 5.77 15.27 -8.03
C LEU A 190 4.43 15.43 -8.77
N GLU A 191 3.32 14.97 -8.19
CA GLU A 191 1.98 15.18 -8.75
C GLU A 191 1.55 16.67 -8.74
N LEU A 192 2.03 17.44 -7.77
CA LEU A 192 1.76 18.88 -7.65
C LEU A 192 2.68 19.74 -8.51
N VAL A 193 3.81 19.20 -8.99
CA VAL A 193 4.72 19.92 -9.90
C VAL A 193 4.10 19.95 -11.29
N PRO A 194 3.88 21.13 -11.89
CA PRO A 194 3.35 21.21 -13.24
C PRO A 194 4.31 20.53 -14.23
N ARG A 195 3.76 19.75 -15.17
CA ARG A 195 4.57 18.93 -16.09
C ARG A 195 5.55 19.78 -16.90
N GLU A 196 5.21 21.02 -17.22
CA GLU A 196 6.09 21.96 -17.90
C GLU A 196 7.40 22.28 -17.14
N TRP A 197 7.40 22.17 -15.81
CA TRP A 197 8.62 22.34 -15.00
C TRP A 197 9.51 21.11 -15.05
N LEU A 198 8.92 19.91 -15.04
CA LEU A 198 9.66 18.65 -15.20
C LEU A 198 10.32 18.57 -16.59
N PHE A 199 9.62 19.00 -17.63
CA PHE A 199 10.19 19.09 -18.99
C PHE A 199 11.34 20.09 -19.08
N ARG A 200 11.24 21.27 -18.44
CA ARG A 200 12.35 22.25 -18.42
C ARG A 200 13.57 21.74 -17.65
N LEU A 201 13.37 21.05 -16.53
CA LEU A 201 14.47 20.44 -15.77
C LEU A 201 15.21 19.39 -16.59
N HIS A 202 14.50 18.58 -17.38
CA HIS A 202 15.13 17.62 -18.28
C HIS A 202 16.02 18.31 -19.33
N GLN A 203 15.58 19.42 -19.94
CA GLN A 203 16.39 20.14 -20.93
C GLN A 203 17.58 20.91 -20.36
N ILE A 204 17.61 21.16 -19.06
CA ILE A 204 18.74 21.82 -18.39
C ILE A 204 19.79 20.78 -17.96
N LEU A 205 19.35 19.56 -17.65
CA LEU A 205 20.19 18.49 -17.10
C LEU A 205 20.71 17.51 -18.16
N PHE A 206 20.14 17.51 -19.37
CA PHE A 206 20.50 16.65 -20.51
C PHE A 206 20.43 17.45 -21.82
#